data_AF-A0A232FH15-F1
#
_entry.id   AF-A0A232FH15-F1
#
_cell.length_a   1.000
_cell.length_b   1.000
_cell.length_c   1.000
_cell.angle_alpha   90.00
_cell.angle_beta   90.00
_cell.angle_gamma   90.00
#
_symmetry.space_group_name_H-M   'P 1'
#
loop_
_entity.id
_entity.type
_entity.pdbx_description
1 polymer ?
#
loop_
_entity_poly.entity_id
_entity_poly.type
_entity_poly.pdbx_seq_one_letter_code
_entity_poly.pdbx_strand_id
1 'polypeptide(L)'
;MERDNILAQLDLLINSCFKIEKQNSILLLDTNADNDVILNSHYNAYTPLYLFKNDDTTVFKNHRRFRRVYRLNETHVKQRNNPVVSAIIIASGVVLFTEMLDEFRNSIWWNNKAYFLIVDKTSEANCQMAQVFLKAAWDFNILSVIYLCMNSNNNQTLMMHTYNPYTNLAPILWSEVRTRESINTPWTLFACPVNALLKFGQREDNNVCSALFFDKTTDLNGYNLKIISMIDERSFPYDKTKEGYSRCYSIPCRMLFIILSHINAPITFKIASEHGYVDEYGQPHGPLKDVLSGLVDITAILYFIHTADDLIKSDLKIYGIPSNKELILENEIRERFLPMKAIKNCYYRLEKGERIACILADSLRKYYVQESKRIHISNGNLIEKPTVYVCAEDWPLLGTIQHYVLLMNAAGLIKFCQRIEKLYFAKTDCVIEETMIPADIKLKNMRIIFNGLIVIWLLGSLSLFLEVVIFKLKKYAIAREYSCLKLDDTKYSWKIYFRRLLNRQT
;
A
#
# COMPACT_ATOMS: atom_id res chain seq x y z
N MET A 1 24.28 -49.11 14.64
CA MET A 1 23.35 -48.70 15.72
C MET A 1 23.26 -47.19 15.84
N GLU A 2 24.36 -46.49 16.15
CA GLU A 2 24.37 -45.02 16.32
C GLU A 2 24.04 -44.25 15.03
N ARG A 3 24.64 -44.65 13.90
CA ARG A 3 24.29 -44.16 12.55
C ARG A 3 22.80 -44.30 12.27
N ASP A 4 22.21 -45.45 12.57
CA ASP A 4 20.81 -45.76 12.26
C ASP A 4 19.84 -44.90 13.10
N ASN A 5 20.24 -44.56 14.33
CA ASN A 5 19.54 -43.60 15.18
C ASN A 5 19.56 -42.18 14.57
N ILE A 6 20.72 -41.68 14.14
CA ILE A 6 20.83 -40.36 13.48
C ILE A 6 19.94 -40.28 12.24
N LEU A 7 19.92 -41.35 11.43
CA LEU A 7 19.07 -41.46 10.26
C LEU A 7 17.57 -41.44 10.65
N ALA A 8 17.14 -42.24 11.63
CA ALA A 8 15.74 -42.23 12.09
C ALA A 8 15.25 -40.85 12.61
N GLN A 9 16.16 -40.02 13.14
CA GLN A 9 15.85 -38.66 13.58
C GLN A 9 15.69 -37.69 12.38
N LEU A 10 16.52 -37.84 11.34
CA LEU A 10 16.38 -37.11 10.08
C LEU A 10 15.09 -37.49 9.34
N ASP A 11 14.73 -38.79 9.32
CA ASP A 11 13.45 -39.26 8.79
C ASP A 11 12.27 -38.55 9.46
N LEU A 12 12.24 -38.44 10.78
CA LEU A 12 11.13 -37.77 11.46
C LEU A 12 11.08 -36.28 11.12
N LEU A 13 12.23 -35.58 11.13
CA LEU A 13 12.33 -34.16 10.78
C LEU A 13 11.77 -33.88 9.37
N ILE A 14 12.20 -34.67 8.39
CA ILE A 14 11.83 -34.53 6.98
C ILE A 14 10.35 -34.89 6.78
N ASN A 15 9.89 -36.04 7.30
CA ASN A 15 8.51 -36.49 7.09
C ASN A 15 7.49 -35.62 7.85
N SER A 16 7.83 -35.07 9.03
CA SER A 16 6.95 -34.16 9.76
C SER A 16 6.82 -32.79 9.09
N CYS A 17 7.94 -32.15 8.72
CA CYS A 17 7.95 -30.73 8.34
C CYS A 17 8.19 -30.45 6.85
N PHE A 18 8.86 -31.35 6.15
CA PHE A 18 9.14 -31.24 4.72
C PHE A 18 8.14 -32.02 3.84
N LYS A 19 7.05 -32.56 4.44
CA LYS A 19 5.94 -33.34 3.83
C LYS A 19 5.98 -33.44 2.30
N ILE A 20 6.82 -34.35 1.81
CA ILE A 20 7.21 -34.46 0.39
C ILE A 20 6.01 -34.84 -0.50
N GLU A 21 4.92 -35.34 0.08
CA GLU A 21 3.63 -35.57 -0.58
C GLU A 21 3.02 -34.30 -1.18
N LYS A 22 3.38 -33.11 -0.67
CA LYS A 22 3.04 -31.84 -1.30
C LYS A 22 3.92 -31.61 -2.54
N GLN A 23 3.26 -31.36 -3.66
CA GLN A 23 3.89 -30.94 -4.90
C GLN A 23 4.74 -29.68 -4.66
N ASN A 24 5.89 -29.59 -5.34
CA ASN A 24 6.89 -28.50 -5.24
C ASN A 24 7.84 -28.57 -4.01
N SER A 25 8.28 -29.78 -3.64
CA SER A 25 9.48 -29.98 -2.81
C SER A 25 10.70 -30.24 -3.71
N ILE A 26 11.86 -29.65 -3.42
CA ILE A 26 13.10 -29.80 -4.24
C ILE A 26 14.30 -30.29 -3.44
N LEU A 27 15.28 -30.85 -4.16
CA LEU A 27 16.59 -31.21 -3.64
C LEU A 27 17.69 -30.62 -4.55
N LEU A 28 18.56 -29.77 -3.99
CA LEU A 28 19.75 -29.23 -4.65
C LEU A 28 21.00 -29.98 -4.14
N LEU A 29 21.88 -30.42 -5.06
CA LEU A 29 23.13 -31.12 -4.73
C LEU A 29 24.35 -30.45 -5.39
N ASP A 30 25.38 -30.19 -4.60
CA ASP A 30 26.59 -29.45 -5.00
C ASP A 30 27.50 -30.16 -6.01
N THR A 31 27.67 -31.49 -5.84
CA THR A 31 28.19 -32.56 -6.73
C THR A 31 29.29 -33.42 -6.10
N ASN A 32 28.88 -34.48 -5.38
CA ASN A 32 29.57 -35.79 -5.33
C ASN A 32 28.71 -36.79 -4.54
N ALA A 33 27.51 -37.07 -5.05
CA ALA A 33 26.40 -37.65 -4.28
C ALA A 33 26.34 -39.19 -4.28
N ASP A 34 27.23 -39.88 -5.00
CA ASP A 34 27.15 -41.33 -5.24
C ASP A 34 27.31 -42.18 -3.95
N ASN A 35 27.88 -41.61 -2.88
CA ASN A 35 28.00 -42.23 -1.55
C ASN A 35 27.19 -41.52 -0.46
N ASP A 36 26.33 -40.54 -0.80
CA ASP A 36 25.63 -39.77 0.23
C ASP A 36 24.61 -40.60 0.99
N VAL A 37 24.79 -40.71 2.30
CA VAL A 37 24.00 -41.62 3.15
C VAL A 37 22.53 -41.21 3.16
N ILE A 38 22.30 -39.90 3.27
CA ILE A 38 20.98 -39.27 3.38
C ILE A 38 20.12 -39.52 2.13
N LEU A 39 20.75 -39.55 0.95
CA LEU A 39 20.10 -39.88 -0.33
C LEU A 39 19.70 -41.37 -0.41
N ASN A 40 20.51 -42.24 0.17
CA ASN A 40 20.32 -43.69 0.09
C ASN A 40 19.32 -44.23 1.13
N SER A 41 19.21 -43.62 2.31
CA SER A 41 18.30 -44.06 3.38
C SER A 41 16.88 -43.50 3.31
N HIS A 42 16.70 -42.20 3.04
CA HIS A 42 15.45 -41.50 3.42
C HIS A 42 14.39 -41.38 2.34
N TYR A 43 14.74 -41.55 1.07
CA TYR A 43 13.78 -41.41 -0.02
C TYR A 43 13.06 -42.73 -0.30
N ASN A 44 12.07 -42.96 0.57
CA ASN A 44 11.08 -44.03 0.50
C ASN A 44 10.28 -43.94 -0.82
N ALA A 45 9.91 -45.08 -1.39
CA ALA A 45 9.87 -45.27 -2.86
C ALA A 45 8.75 -44.55 -3.66
N TYR A 46 7.95 -43.67 -3.05
CA TYR A 46 6.68 -43.18 -3.62
C TYR A 46 6.60 -41.66 -3.84
N THR A 47 7.47 -40.86 -3.23
CA THR A 47 7.33 -39.40 -3.20
C THR A 47 8.21 -38.69 -4.24
N PRO A 48 7.63 -37.95 -5.22
CA PRO A 48 8.36 -37.46 -6.39
C PRO A 48 9.06 -36.12 -6.13
N LEU A 49 10.35 -36.17 -5.83
CA LEU A 49 11.22 -34.99 -5.73
C LEU A 49 11.69 -34.48 -7.09
N TYR A 50 11.86 -33.16 -7.18
CA TYR A 50 12.60 -32.49 -8.25
C TYR A 50 14.07 -32.41 -7.83
N LEU A 51 14.93 -33.16 -8.51
CA LEU A 51 16.37 -33.16 -8.26
C LEU A 51 17.08 -32.18 -9.20
N PHE A 52 17.84 -31.27 -8.62
CA PHE A 52 18.73 -30.34 -9.33
C PHE A 52 20.19 -30.54 -8.90
N LYS A 53 21.13 -30.38 -9.82
CA LYS A 53 22.57 -30.36 -9.53
C LYS A 53 23.34 -29.51 -10.55
N ASN A 54 24.61 -29.23 -10.23
CA ASN A 54 25.52 -28.39 -11.01
C ASN A 54 26.16 -29.16 -12.21
N ASP A 55 26.79 -30.31 -11.96
CA ASP A 55 27.51 -31.15 -12.94
C ASP A 55 26.59 -32.10 -13.76
N ASP A 56 27.15 -32.99 -14.58
CA ASP A 56 26.43 -33.86 -15.53
C ASP A 56 26.47 -35.38 -15.26
N THR A 57 27.06 -35.86 -14.14
CA THR A 57 27.22 -37.31 -13.83
C THR A 57 25.99 -38.18 -14.18
N THR A 58 26.22 -39.34 -14.82
CA THR A 58 25.16 -40.17 -15.41
C THR A 58 24.38 -41.02 -14.40
N VAL A 59 24.96 -41.27 -13.22
CA VAL A 59 24.44 -42.18 -12.18
C VAL A 59 22.95 -41.93 -11.86
N PHE A 60 22.60 -40.67 -11.59
CA PHE A 60 21.24 -40.28 -11.17
C PHE A 60 20.22 -40.30 -12.32
N LYS A 61 20.64 -40.14 -13.58
CA LYS A 61 19.74 -40.20 -14.76
C LYS A 61 19.13 -41.59 -14.94
N ASN A 62 19.81 -42.64 -14.46
CA ASN A 62 19.36 -44.03 -14.51
C ASN A 62 18.58 -44.48 -13.27
N HIS A 63 18.51 -43.67 -12.21
CA HIS A 63 17.97 -44.08 -10.92
C HIS A 63 16.45 -43.90 -10.84
N ARG A 64 15.72 -45.00 -11.05
CA ARG A 64 14.23 -45.10 -11.19
C ARG A 64 13.37 -44.33 -10.17
N ARG A 65 13.89 -43.93 -9.01
CA ARG A 65 13.14 -43.17 -7.98
C ARG A 65 12.98 -41.68 -8.33
N PHE A 66 13.94 -41.07 -9.03
CA PHE A 66 13.85 -39.66 -9.42
C PHE A 66 13.02 -39.54 -10.70
N ARG A 67 11.75 -39.13 -10.57
CA ARG A 67 10.86 -38.94 -11.74
C ARG A 67 11.42 -37.93 -12.75
N ARG A 68 12.14 -36.92 -12.26
CA ARG A 68 12.69 -35.80 -13.03
C ARG A 68 14.00 -35.34 -12.38
N VAL A 69 15.08 -35.38 -13.15
CA VAL A 69 16.37 -34.75 -12.82
C VAL A 69 16.60 -33.63 -13.81
N TYR A 70 17.01 -32.47 -13.33
CA TYR A 70 17.20 -31.25 -14.10
C TYR A 70 18.55 -30.59 -13.76
N ARG A 71 19.09 -29.77 -14.65
CA ARG A 71 20.03 -28.69 -14.27
C ARG A 71 19.24 -27.39 -14.07
N LEU A 72 19.67 -26.52 -13.15
CA LEU A 72 18.98 -25.24 -12.90
C LEU A 72 18.91 -24.36 -14.15
N ASN A 73 19.93 -24.45 -15.02
CA ASN A 73 20.03 -23.70 -16.28
C ASN A 73 19.21 -24.26 -17.46
N GLU A 74 18.49 -25.39 -17.33
CA GLU A 74 17.72 -25.96 -18.44
C GLU A 74 16.45 -25.14 -18.77
N THR A 75 16.23 -24.85 -20.05
CA THR A 75 15.09 -24.03 -20.51
C THR A 75 13.72 -24.62 -20.15
N HIS A 76 13.58 -25.94 -20.12
CA HIS A 76 12.34 -26.62 -19.72
C HIS A 76 12.01 -26.50 -18.23
N VAL A 77 12.97 -26.12 -17.38
CA VAL A 77 12.72 -25.83 -15.96
C VAL A 77 11.90 -24.53 -15.83
N LYS A 78 12.04 -23.60 -16.79
CA LYS A 78 11.47 -22.24 -16.78
C LYS A 78 10.02 -22.16 -17.30
N GLN A 79 9.23 -23.23 -17.17
CA GLN A 79 7.87 -23.34 -17.78
C GLN A 79 6.78 -23.87 -16.82
N ARG A 80 6.96 -23.78 -15.50
CA ARG A 80 6.01 -24.28 -14.48
C ARG A 80 5.87 -23.33 -13.28
N ASN A 81 4.91 -22.41 -13.34
CA ASN A 81 4.60 -21.47 -12.24
C ASN A 81 4.05 -22.21 -11.01
N ASN A 82 4.95 -22.74 -10.19
CA ASN A 82 4.62 -23.51 -8.99
C ASN A 82 5.76 -23.31 -7.97
N PRO A 83 5.75 -22.17 -7.22
CA PRO A 83 6.85 -21.84 -6.31
C PRO A 83 7.04 -22.94 -5.25
N VAL A 84 8.30 -23.11 -4.86
CA VAL A 84 8.72 -24.19 -3.96
C VAL A 84 8.16 -23.98 -2.56
N VAL A 85 7.74 -25.08 -1.92
CA VAL A 85 7.23 -25.07 -0.53
C VAL A 85 8.33 -25.50 0.44
N SER A 86 9.27 -26.34 0.00
CA SER A 86 10.45 -26.73 0.78
C SER A 86 11.63 -27.08 -0.12
N ALA A 87 12.83 -26.68 0.30
CA ALA A 87 14.08 -26.93 -0.40
C ALA A 87 15.08 -27.59 0.55
N ILE A 88 15.63 -28.74 0.15
CA ILE A 88 16.77 -29.37 0.82
C ILE A 88 18.00 -29.06 -0.03
N ILE A 89 19.07 -28.55 0.58
CA ILE A 89 20.31 -28.15 -0.08
C ILE A 89 21.46 -28.86 0.60
N ILE A 90 22.15 -29.76 -0.11
CA ILE A 90 23.34 -30.47 0.39
C ILE A 90 24.57 -29.84 -0.25
N ALA A 91 25.47 -29.32 0.59
CA ALA A 91 26.65 -28.57 0.15
C ALA A 91 27.90 -28.90 0.98
N SER A 92 29.06 -28.94 0.31
CA SER A 92 30.39 -29.18 0.89
C SER A 92 31.14 -27.89 1.23
N GLY A 93 30.50 -26.72 1.12
CA GLY A 93 31.11 -25.43 1.44
C GLY A 93 30.24 -24.24 1.04
N VAL A 94 30.51 -23.08 1.66
CA VAL A 94 29.69 -21.87 1.45
C VAL A 94 29.74 -21.33 0.01
N VAL A 95 30.85 -21.50 -0.71
CA VAL A 95 31.00 -21.00 -2.09
C VAL A 95 30.00 -21.70 -3.03
N LEU A 96 30.03 -23.03 -3.07
CA LEU A 96 29.09 -23.86 -3.85
C LEU A 96 27.62 -23.65 -3.40
N PHE A 97 27.40 -23.39 -2.12
CA PHE A 97 26.08 -23.05 -1.59
C PHE A 97 25.56 -21.70 -2.11
N THR A 98 26.38 -20.66 -2.10
CA THR A 98 26.07 -19.34 -2.66
C THR A 98 25.85 -19.41 -4.17
N GLU A 99 26.66 -20.17 -4.91
CA GLU A 99 26.48 -20.41 -6.35
C GLU A 99 25.15 -21.12 -6.64
N MET A 100 24.84 -22.20 -5.92
CA MET A 100 23.54 -22.89 -6.04
C MET A 100 22.36 -21.99 -5.66
N LEU A 101 22.49 -21.10 -4.67
CA LEU A 101 21.44 -20.14 -4.32
C LEU A 101 21.24 -19.08 -5.41
N ASP A 102 22.30 -18.63 -6.08
CA ASP A 102 22.17 -17.67 -7.18
C ASP A 102 21.53 -18.31 -8.43
N GLU A 103 21.96 -19.51 -8.83
CA GLU A 103 21.29 -20.25 -9.90
C GLU A 103 19.81 -20.54 -9.56
N PHE A 104 19.54 -20.92 -8.31
CA PHE A 104 18.17 -21.22 -7.85
C PHE A 104 17.29 -19.96 -7.77
N ARG A 105 17.84 -18.82 -7.34
CA ARG A 105 17.18 -17.51 -7.33
C ARG A 105 16.81 -17.05 -8.73
N ASN A 106 17.68 -17.29 -9.71
CA ASN A 106 17.43 -17.01 -11.12
C ASN A 106 16.49 -18.04 -11.80
N SER A 107 15.74 -18.83 -11.03
CA SER A 107 14.77 -19.83 -11.49
C SER A 107 13.35 -19.56 -10.97
N ILE A 108 12.35 -19.93 -11.76
CA ILE A 108 10.91 -19.79 -11.42
C ILE A 108 10.46 -20.60 -10.19
N TRP A 109 11.34 -21.45 -9.67
CA TRP A 109 11.11 -22.28 -8.49
C TRP A 109 11.50 -21.54 -7.21
N TRP A 110 12.22 -20.41 -7.33
CA TRP A 110 12.63 -19.60 -6.20
C TRP A 110 11.44 -19.19 -5.32
N ASN A 111 11.60 -19.44 -4.03
CA ASN A 111 10.73 -18.92 -2.99
C ASN A 111 11.50 -18.98 -1.67
N ASN A 112 12.14 -17.88 -1.28
CA ASN A 112 12.87 -17.76 0.01
C ASN A 112 12.01 -18.09 1.25
N LYS A 113 10.68 -18.09 1.11
CA LYS A 113 9.67 -18.39 2.12
C LYS A 113 9.23 -19.85 2.11
N ALA A 114 9.81 -20.67 1.25
CA ALA A 114 9.87 -22.10 1.44
C ALA A 114 10.60 -22.43 2.76
N TYR A 115 10.43 -23.66 3.26
CA TYR A 115 11.26 -24.17 4.35
C TYR A 115 12.57 -24.71 3.78
N PHE A 116 13.70 -24.11 4.17
CA PHE A 116 15.04 -24.51 3.71
C PHE A 116 15.74 -25.38 4.74
N LEU A 117 16.34 -26.47 4.27
CA LEU A 117 17.25 -27.34 5.04
C LEU A 117 18.61 -27.36 4.38
N ILE A 118 19.60 -26.70 5.01
CA ILE A 118 20.99 -26.81 4.62
C ILE A 118 21.57 -28.02 5.34
N VAL A 119 22.18 -28.94 4.60
CA VAL A 119 22.94 -30.07 5.14
C VAL A 119 24.40 -29.86 4.79
N ASP A 120 25.24 -29.63 5.79
CA ASP A 120 26.67 -29.52 5.60
C ASP A 120 27.29 -30.91 5.48
N LYS A 121 28.01 -31.13 4.37
CA LYS A 121 28.70 -32.39 4.09
C LYS A 121 30.08 -32.47 4.78
N THR A 122 30.63 -31.34 5.25
CA THR A 122 31.92 -31.26 5.94
C THR A 122 31.78 -31.60 7.43
N SER A 123 31.55 -32.89 7.69
CA SER A 123 31.28 -33.46 9.03
C SER A 123 32.37 -33.22 10.09
N GLU A 124 33.55 -32.75 9.69
CA GLU A 124 34.69 -32.45 10.56
C GLU A 124 34.57 -31.08 11.28
N ALA A 125 33.82 -30.13 10.71
CA ALA A 125 33.85 -28.72 11.12
C ALA A 125 33.05 -28.39 12.40
N ASN A 126 32.56 -29.39 13.13
CA ASN A 126 32.06 -29.25 14.51
C ASN A 126 30.98 -28.14 14.68
N CYS A 127 30.09 -28.02 13.69
CA CYS A 127 29.07 -26.97 13.53
C CYS A 127 29.57 -25.51 13.40
N GLN A 128 30.88 -25.25 13.31
CA GLN A 128 31.43 -23.88 13.26
C GLN A 128 30.96 -23.08 12.04
N MET A 129 30.73 -23.77 10.91
CA MET A 129 30.26 -23.14 9.66
C MET A 129 28.79 -22.69 9.71
N ALA A 130 28.01 -23.05 10.75
CA ALA A 130 26.60 -22.68 10.87
C ALA A 130 26.34 -21.18 10.69
N GLN A 131 27.14 -20.33 11.34
CA GLN A 131 26.99 -18.88 11.22
C GLN A 131 27.26 -18.37 9.79
N VAL A 132 28.18 -19.02 9.08
CA VAL A 132 28.60 -18.63 7.72
C VAL A 132 27.53 -18.97 6.69
N PHE A 133 27.02 -20.21 6.70
CA PHE A 133 25.92 -20.62 5.82
C PHE A 133 24.61 -19.86 6.12
N LEU A 134 24.33 -19.58 7.40
CA LEU A 134 23.12 -18.84 7.79
C LEU A 134 23.21 -17.33 7.49
N LYS A 135 24.40 -16.72 7.54
CA LYS A 135 24.63 -15.36 6.99
C LYS A 135 24.41 -15.34 5.48
N ALA A 136 25.03 -16.27 4.73
CA ALA A 136 24.80 -16.38 3.28
C ALA A 136 23.31 -16.57 2.94
N ALA A 137 22.59 -17.45 3.64
CA ALA A 137 21.15 -17.61 3.46
C ALA A 137 20.35 -16.32 3.74
N TRP A 138 20.78 -15.50 4.71
CA TRP A 138 20.20 -14.18 4.97
C TRP A 138 20.47 -13.15 3.87
N ASP A 139 21.63 -13.18 3.22
CA ASP A 139 21.94 -12.31 2.08
C ASP A 139 21.00 -12.59 0.88
N PHE A 140 20.59 -13.85 0.71
CA PHE A 140 19.49 -14.26 -0.18
C PHE A 140 18.08 -14.08 0.43
N ASN A 141 17.96 -13.36 1.55
CA ASN A 141 16.72 -13.05 2.26
C ASN A 141 15.92 -14.29 2.76
N ILE A 142 16.57 -15.44 2.94
CA ILE A 142 15.94 -16.69 3.38
C ILE A 142 15.80 -16.72 4.90
N LEU A 143 14.65 -16.28 5.42
CA LEU A 143 14.35 -16.30 6.86
C LEU A 143 14.06 -17.73 7.38
N SER A 144 13.37 -18.55 6.60
CA SER A 144 12.83 -19.86 7.02
C SER A 144 13.81 -21.01 6.78
N VAL A 145 15.02 -20.90 7.35
CA VAL A 145 16.13 -21.85 7.12
C VAL A 145 16.64 -22.51 8.40
N ILE A 146 16.97 -23.80 8.28
CA ILE A 146 17.68 -24.60 9.28
C ILE A 146 18.99 -25.10 8.66
N TYR A 147 20.09 -25.01 9.40
CA TYR A 147 21.38 -25.63 9.07
C TYR A 147 21.61 -26.86 9.97
N LEU A 148 21.85 -28.02 9.37
CA LEU A 148 22.13 -29.29 10.05
C LEU A 148 23.63 -29.60 10.03
N CYS A 149 24.16 -30.01 11.19
CA CYS A 149 25.56 -30.37 11.37
C CYS A 149 25.75 -31.36 12.52
N MET A 150 26.89 -32.05 12.54
CA MET A 150 27.29 -32.94 13.62
C MET A 150 28.23 -32.21 14.60
N ASN A 151 27.95 -32.28 15.90
CA ASN A 151 28.84 -31.79 16.95
C ASN A 151 29.66 -32.97 17.49
N SER A 152 30.95 -33.03 17.15
CA SER A 152 31.83 -34.14 17.53
C SER A 152 32.30 -34.07 18.99
N ASN A 153 32.21 -32.90 19.64
CA ASN A 153 32.64 -32.73 21.03
C ASN A 153 31.70 -33.42 22.04
N ASN A 154 30.42 -33.57 21.70
CA ASN A 154 29.39 -34.17 22.56
C ASN A 154 28.79 -35.40 21.88
N ASN A 155 29.45 -36.56 21.96
CA ASN A 155 28.93 -37.87 21.50
C ASN A 155 28.24 -37.83 20.12
N GLN A 156 28.83 -37.12 19.15
CA GLN A 156 28.30 -36.97 17.79
C GLN A 156 26.83 -36.52 17.72
N THR A 157 26.36 -35.64 18.63
CA THR A 157 24.96 -35.17 18.57
C THR A 157 24.70 -34.36 17.31
N LEU A 158 23.64 -34.72 16.58
CA LEU A 158 23.08 -33.95 15.47
C LEU A 158 22.45 -32.65 16.01
N MET A 159 22.92 -31.51 15.51
CA MET A 159 22.50 -30.17 15.90
C MET A 159 21.80 -29.46 14.73
N MET A 160 20.73 -28.75 15.03
CA MET A 160 20.12 -27.76 14.16
C MET A 160 20.57 -26.37 14.59
N HIS A 161 20.80 -25.49 13.61
CA HIS A 161 21.03 -24.07 13.83
C HIS A 161 20.07 -23.24 12.99
N THR A 162 19.65 -22.09 13.52
CA THR A 162 18.94 -21.04 12.79
C THR A 162 19.32 -19.68 13.36
N TYR A 163 18.92 -18.60 12.70
CA TYR A 163 19.18 -17.23 13.15
C TYR A 163 17.87 -16.43 13.21
N ASN A 164 17.85 -15.36 13.99
CA ASN A 164 16.85 -14.29 13.88
C ASN A 164 17.62 -12.98 13.61
N PRO A 165 17.39 -12.28 12.48
CA PRO A 165 18.16 -11.07 12.14
C PRO A 165 17.67 -9.81 12.86
N TYR A 166 16.53 -9.88 13.56
CA TYR A 166 15.86 -8.72 14.17
C TYR A 166 15.89 -8.75 15.70
N THR A 167 15.87 -9.93 16.32
CA THR A 167 15.75 -10.08 17.79
C THR A 167 16.51 -11.30 18.31
N ASN A 168 16.73 -11.36 19.63
CA ASN A 168 17.18 -12.56 20.33
C ASN A 168 16.03 -13.47 20.81
N LEU A 169 14.81 -13.31 20.26
CA LEU A 169 13.65 -14.12 20.61
C LEU A 169 13.55 -15.36 19.69
N ALA A 170 13.35 -16.51 20.32
CA ALA A 170 13.07 -17.80 19.69
C ALA A 170 12.23 -18.70 20.65
N PRO A 171 11.52 -19.73 20.14
CA PRO A 171 10.85 -20.73 20.98
C PRO A 171 11.80 -21.44 21.95
N ILE A 172 11.29 -21.88 23.10
CA ILE A 172 12.04 -22.46 24.24
C ILE A 172 12.95 -23.68 23.94
N LEU A 173 12.85 -24.26 22.74
CA LEU A 173 13.74 -25.33 22.26
C LEU A 173 15.10 -24.81 21.77
N TRP A 174 15.19 -23.51 21.49
CA TRP A 174 16.35 -22.84 20.92
C TRP A 174 17.17 -22.15 22.02
N SER A 175 18.46 -22.48 22.08
CA SER A 175 19.43 -21.79 22.93
C SER A 175 20.25 -20.80 22.10
N GLU A 176 20.38 -19.56 22.59
CA GLU A 176 21.27 -18.54 22.00
C GLU A 176 22.72 -19.04 21.97
N VAL A 177 23.37 -18.93 20.81
CA VAL A 177 24.80 -19.20 20.64
C VAL A 177 25.55 -17.88 20.75
N ARG A 178 26.26 -17.68 21.87
CA ARG A 178 26.99 -16.44 22.18
C ARG A 178 28.16 -16.16 21.23
N THR A 179 27.87 -15.50 20.11
CA THR A 179 28.87 -14.97 19.17
C THR A 179 29.47 -13.66 19.68
N ARG A 180 30.78 -13.44 19.47
CA ARG A 180 31.50 -12.23 19.97
C ARG A 180 31.19 -10.94 19.20
N GLU A 181 30.43 -11.00 18.11
CA GLU A 181 30.24 -9.89 17.17
C GLU A 181 29.08 -8.92 17.53
N SER A 182 28.11 -9.37 18.33
CA SER A 182 26.76 -8.79 18.39
C SER A 182 26.56 -7.70 19.47
N ILE A 183 27.45 -6.71 19.54
CA ILE A 183 27.23 -5.53 20.40
C ILE A 183 26.30 -4.50 19.73
N ASN A 184 26.38 -4.37 18.39
CA ASN A 184 25.65 -3.36 17.61
C ASN A 184 24.77 -3.95 16.48
N THR A 185 24.64 -5.28 16.39
CA THR A 185 23.85 -5.95 15.35
C THR A 185 22.75 -6.83 15.97
N PRO A 186 21.48 -6.70 15.56
CA PRO A 186 20.36 -7.47 16.11
C PRO A 186 20.29 -8.95 15.64
N TRP A 187 21.35 -9.43 14.97
CA TRP A 187 21.40 -10.76 14.38
C TRP A 187 21.86 -11.78 15.42
N THR A 188 20.97 -12.69 15.80
CA THR A 188 21.20 -13.69 16.86
C THR A 188 21.23 -15.10 16.27
N LEU A 189 22.26 -15.89 16.61
CA LEU A 189 22.38 -17.30 16.26
C LEU A 189 21.76 -18.19 17.35
N PHE A 190 21.05 -19.24 16.95
CA PHE A 190 20.46 -20.23 17.84
C PHE A 190 20.87 -21.65 17.47
N ALA A 191 20.96 -22.50 18.49
CA ALA A 191 21.17 -23.94 18.36
C ALA A 191 20.02 -24.72 19.03
N CYS A 192 19.70 -25.89 18.48
CA CYS A 192 18.77 -26.86 19.07
C CYS A 192 19.28 -28.29 18.77
N PRO A 193 19.52 -29.15 19.77
CA PRO A 193 19.84 -30.55 19.52
C PRO A 193 18.59 -31.28 19.03
N VAL A 194 18.71 -32.10 17.98
CA VAL A 194 17.52 -32.74 17.34
C VAL A 194 16.71 -33.56 18.35
N ASN A 195 17.37 -34.22 19.30
CA ASN A 195 16.72 -35.00 20.35
C ASN A 195 15.78 -34.20 21.29
N ALA A 196 15.91 -32.87 21.39
CA ALA A 196 14.98 -32.02 22.13
C ALA A 196 13.69 -31.76 21.33
N LEU A 197 13.81 -31.59 20.00
CA LEU A 197 12.67 -31.45 19.09
C LEU A 197 11.80 -32.72 19.07
N LEU A 198 12.43 -33.91 19.10
CA LEU A 198 11.71 -35.19 19.20
C LEU A 198 10.89 -35.29 20.49
N LYS A 199 11.49 -34.94 21.63
CA LYS A 199 10.82 -34.92 22.95
C LYS A 199 9.69 -33.88 23.01
N PHE A 200 9.81 -32.78 22.26
CA PHE A 200 8.76 -31.78 22.13
C PHE A 200 7.58 -32.32 21.31
N GLY A 201 7.84 -33.00 20.19
CA GLY A 201 6.82 -33.59 19.31
C GLY A 201 6.07 -34.80 19.89
N GLN A 202 6.52 -35.35 21.03
CA GLN A 202 5.83 -36.42 21.75
C GLN A 202 4.63 -35.95 22.61
N ARG A 203 4.28 -34.66 22.56
CA ARG A 203 3.07 -34.09 23.20
C ARG A 203 2.04 -33.79 22.11
N GLU A 204 0.81 -34.25 22.30
CA GLU A 204 -0.19 -34.31 21.22
C GLU A 204 -0.57 -32.94 20.62
N ASP A 205 -0.51 -31.86 21.41
CA ASP A 205 -0.81 -30.49 20.96
C ASP A 205 0.34 -29.80 20.19
N ASN A 206 1.55 -30.36 20.19
CA ASN A 206 2.75 -29.64 19.76
C ASN A 206 3.02 -29.74 18.24
N ASN A 207 2.69 -28.68 17.50
CA ASN A 207 3.18 -28.51 16.12
C ASN A 207 4.70 -28.24 16.10
N VAL A 208 5.46 -29.32 15.97
CA VAL A 208 6.93 -29.37 15.80
C VAL A 208 7.43 -28.36 14.77
N CYS A 209 6.71 -28.20 13.66
CA CYS A 209 7.20 -27.47 12.51
C CYS A 209 7.09 -25.95 12.68
N SER A 210 6.11 -25.46 13.45
CA SER A 210 6.06 -24.05 13.87
C SER A 210 7.05 -23.70 14.98
N ALA A 211 7.54 -24.69 15.74
CA ALA A 211 8.63 -24.48 16.70
C ALA A 211 10.03 -24.49 16.01
N LEU A 212 10.16 -25.24 14.93
CA LEU A 212 11.35 -25.31 14.08
C LEU A 212 11.44 -24.06 13.17
N PHE A 213 10.41 -23.80 12.38
CA PHE A 213 10.27 -22.65 11.48
C PHE A 213 9.33 -21.60 12.10
N PHE A 214 9.74 -21.07 13.26
CA PHE A 214 9.01 -19.98 13.89
C PHE A 214 9.07 -18.70 13.04
N ASP A 215 8.01 -17.90 13.09
CA ASP A 215 8.00 -16.60 12.42
C ASP A 215 8.90 -15.63 13.19
N LYS A 216 9.83 -15.01 12.46
CA LYS A 216 10.84 -14.07 12.96
C LYS A 216 10.40 -12.60 12.78
N THR A 217 9.20 -12.38 12.22
CA THR A 217 8.69 -11.06 11.81
C THR A 217 7.46 -10.59 12.61
N THR A 218 6.97 -11.41 13.54
CA THR A 218 5.83 -11.12 14.42
C THR A 218 6.12 -10.06 15.49
N ASP A 219 7.36 -10.00 15.97
CA ASP A 219 7.87 -9.00 16.91
C ASP A 219 9.33 -8.72 16.52
N LEU A 220 9.62 -7.48 16.12
CA LEU A 220 10.98 -7.05 15.76
C LEU A 220 11.75 -6.45 16.95
N ASN A 221 11.21 -6.52 18.17
CA ASN A 221 11.82 -6.15 19.46
C ASN A 221 12.67 -4.86 19.42
N GLY A 222 12.13 -3.78 18.84
CA GLY A 222 12.82 -2.50 18.75
C GLY A 222 13.68 -2.28 17.49
N TYR A 223 13.65 -3.18 16.49
CA TYR A 223 14.33 -2.96 15.21
C TYR A 223 13.82 -1.68 14.52
N ASN A 224 14.74 -0.75 14.27
CA ASN A 224 14.42 0.59 13.74
C ASN A 224 14.33 0.59 12.21
N LEU A 225 13.11 0.44 11.68
CA LEU A 225 12.82 0.45 10.24
C LEU A 225 12.97 1.86 9.65
N LYS A 226 13.74 1.98 8.59
CA LYS A 226 13.98 3.21 7.84
C LYS A 226 12.90 3.29 6.75
N ILE A 227 12.17 4.39 6.68
CA ILE A 227 11.10 4.58 5.69
C ILE A 227 11.40 5.85 4.90
N ILE A 228 11.20 5.85 3.57
CA ILE A 228 11.30 7.06 2.75
C ILE A 228 10.06 7.20 1.87
N SER A 229 9.47 8.39 1.90
CA SER A 229 8.34 8.73 1.05
C SER A 229 8.60 10.05 0.33
N MET A 230 8.18 10.16 -0.92
CA MET A 230 8.02 11.47 -1.53
C MET A 230 6.67 12.04 -1.08
N ILE A 231 6.73 13.13 -0.33
CA ILE A 231 5.56 13.80 0.23
C ILE A 231 5.39 15.16 -0.45
N ASP A 232 4.30 15.29 -1.21
CA ASP A 232 3.72 16.61 -1.51
C ASP A 232 3.03 17.13 -0.25
N GLU A 233 3.47 18.29 0.25
CA GLU A 233 2.92 18.97 1.44
C GLU A 233 1.40 19.22 1.34
N ARG A 234 0.83 19.26 0.13
CA ARG A 234 -0.62 19.44 -0.10
C ARG A 234 -1.41 18.14 -0.09
N SER A 235 -0.77 17.00 -0.36
CA SER A 235 -1.43 15.69 -0.48
C SER A 235 -1.13 14.75 0.71
N PHE A 236 -0.04 15.00 1.44
CA PHE A 236 0.43 14.18 2.56
C PHE A 236 0.83 15.07 3.75
N PRO A 237 -0.08 15.38 4.68
CA PRO A 237 0.25 16.19 5.86
C PRO A 237 1.25 15.46 6.77
N TYR A 238 2.33 16.15 7.11
CA TYR A 238 3.42 15.66 7.97
C TYR A 238 3.94 16.79 8.87
N ASP A 239 4.68 16.43 9.90
CA ASP A 239 5.19 17.35 10.92
C ASP A 239 6.70 17.18 11.10
N LYS A 240 7.45 18.20 10.69
CA LYS A 240 8.93 18.23 10.75
C LYS A 240 9.48 18.18 12.18
N THR A 241 8.67 18.53 13.18
CA THR A 241 9.07 18.56 14.60
C THR A 241 8.92 17.21 15.29
N LYS A 242 8.37 16.20 14.60
CA LYS A 242 8.00 14.90 15.17
C LYS A 242 8.77 13.73 14.59
N GLU A 243 8.81 12.66 15.37
CA GLU A 243 9.56 11.44 15.09
C GLU A 243 8.66 10.20 15.16
N GLY A 244 9.20 9.07 14.71
CA GLY A 244 8.48 7.81 14.63
C GLY A 244 7.16 7.91 13.86
N TYR A 245 6.17 7.16 14.34
CA TYR A 245 4.81 7.12 13.79
C TYR A 245 4.07 8.47 13.81
N SER A 246 4.54 9.43 14.62
CA SER A 246 3.86 10.74 14.77
C SER A 246 4.24 11.75 13.68
N ARG A 247 5.18 11.41 12.80
CA ARG A 247 5.74 12.30 11.76
C ARG A 247 4.85 12.48 10.53
N CYS A 248 4.02 11.52 10.14
CA CYS A 248 3.17 11.57 8.94
C CYS A 248 1.73 11.16 9.25
N TYR A 249 0.74 11.94 8.78
CA TYR A 249 -0.68 11.77 9.14
C TYR A 249 -1.60 11.35 8.00
N SER A 250 -1.10 11.15 6.79
CA SER A 250 -1.89 10.63 5.66
C SER A 250 -2.47 9.24 5.97
N ILE A 251 -3.57 8.85 5.30
CA ILE A 251 -4.13 7.51 5.51
C ILE A 251 -3.10 6.39 5.21
N PRO A 252 -2.34 6.43 4.10
CA PRO A 252 -1.32 5.42 3.82
C PRO A 252 -0.22 5.34 4.89
N CYS A 253 0.28 6.49 5.38
CA CYS A 253 1.23 6.53 6.50
C CYS A 253 0.62 5.87 7.75
N ARG A 254 -0.62 6.25 8.13
CA ARG A 254 -1.30 5.69 9.30
C ARG A 254 -1.52 4.18 9.19
N MET A 255 -1.92 3.66 8.04
CA MET A 255 -2.09 2.21 7.85
C MET A 255 -0.76 1.47 8.04
N LEU A 256 0.31 1.95 7.43
CA LEU A 256 1.66 1.39 7.60
C LEU A 256 2.11 1.45 9.07
N PHE A 257 1.96 2.61 9.71
CA PHE A 257 2.40 2.82 11.09
C PHE A 257 1.64 1.97 12.11
N ILE A 258 0.34 1.72 11.89
CA ILE A 258 -0.43 0.77 12.71
C ILE A 258 0.18 -0.64 12.60
N ILE A 259 0.46 -1.12 11.39
CA ILE A 259 1.08 -2.44 11.17
C ILE A 259 2.45 -2.53 11.85
N LEU A 260 3.32 -1.53 11.64
CA LEU A 260 4.67 -1.53 12.22
C LEU A 260 4.66 -1.41 13.76
N SER A 261 3.69 -0.68 14.32
CA SER A 261 3.49 -0.63 15.78
C SER A 261 3.02 -1.95 16.36
N HIS A 262 2.30 -2.78 15.59
CA HIS A 262 1.82 -4.09 16.04
C HIS A 262 2.95 -5.13 16.10
N ILE A 263 3.94 -5.03 15.21
CA ILE A 263 5.17 -5.85 15.22
C ILE A 263 6.34 -5.20 15.97
N ASN A 264 6.07 -4.22 16.84
CA ASN A 264 7.05 -3.61 17.76
C ASN A 264 8.31 -3.03 17.05
N ALA A 265 8.11 -2.46 15.85
CA ALA A 265 9.18 -2.02 14.96
C ALA A 265 9.25 -0.48 14.87
N PRO A 266 9.98 0.22 15.76
CA PRO A 266 10.13 1.68 15.71
C PRO A 266 10.65 2.15 14.35
N ILE A 267 10.40 3.42 14.00
CA ILE A 267 10.66 3.91 12.64
C ILE A 267 11.49 5.20 12.57
N THR A 268 12.37 5.25 11.57
CA THR A 268 13.09 6.45 11.15
C THR A 268 12.56 6.90 9.79
N PHE A 269 11.67 7.87 9.79
CA PHE A 269 10.94 8.32 8.60
C PHE A 269 11.61 9.53 7.93
N LYS A 270 12.15 9.33 6.73
CA LYS A 270 12.76 10.32 5.84
C LYS A 270 11.79 10.75 4.74
N ILE A 271 12.07 11.91 4.13
CA ILE A 271 11.31 12.44 2.99
C ILE A 271 12.27 12.62 1.82
N ALA A 272 11.89 12.15 0.64
CA ALA A 272 12.63 12.33 -0.59
C ALA A 272 12.20 13.60 -1.34
N SER A 273 13.16 14.22 -2.01
CA SER A 273 12.94 15.35 -2.94
C SER A 273 12.39 14.92 -4.31
N GLU A 274 12.50 13.63 -4.65
CA GLU A 274 12.07 13.06 -5.92
C GLU A 274 11.39 11.70 -5.74
N HIS A 275 10.65 11.26 -6.77
CA HIS A 275 10.08 9.92 -6.83
C HIS A 275 11.17 8.88 -7.09
N GLY A 276 10.95 7.62 -6.67
CA GLY A 276 11.76 6.51 -7.17
C GLY A 276 11.39 6.21 -8.62
N TYR A 277 12.38 6.17 -9.51
CA TYR A 277 12.21 5.78 -10.92
C TYR A 277 13.40 4.97 -11.41
N VAL A 278 13.25 4.36 -12.58
CA VAL A 278 14.34 3.73 -13.34
C VAL A 278 14.56 4.57 -14.59
N ASP A 279 15.81 4.85 -14.93
CA ASP A 279 16.17 5.63 -16.13
C ASP A 279 16.26 4.78 -17.42
N GLU A 280 16.60 5.42 -18.52
CA GLU A 280 16.76 4.79 -19.84
C GLU A 280 17.94 3.78 -19.93
N TYR A 281 18.83 3.76 -18.92
CA TYR A 281 19.94 2.83 -18.77
C TYR A 281 19.65 1.70 -17.75
N GLY A 282 18.40 1.60 -17.28
CA GLY A 282 17.98 0.63 -16.28
C GLY A 282 18.46 0.94 -14.86
N GLN A 283 19.01 2.12 -14.59
CA GLN A 283 19.52 2.48 -13.27
C GLN A 283 18.41 3.05 -12.37
N PRO A 284 18.31 2.61 -11.10
CA PRO A 284 17.35 3.15 -10.14
C PRO A 284 17.83 4.48 -9.55
N HIS A 285 16.90 5.41 -9.38
CA HIS A 285 17.12 6.74 -8.77
C HIS A 285 16.16 7.00 -7.61
N GLY A 286 16.44 8.04 -6.82
CA GLY A 286 15.66 8.44 -5.66
C GLY A 286 15.38 7.30 -4.65
N PRO A 287 14.21 7.30 -3.99
CA PRO A 287 13.72 6.24 -3.11
C PRO A 287 13.93 4.80 -3.58
N LEU A 288 13.87 4.54 -4.88
CA LEU A 288 13.99 3.18 -5.41
C LEU A 288 15.43 2.66 -5.27
N LYS A 289 16.42 3.54 -5.47
CA LYS A 289 17.84 3.24 -5.26
C LYS A 289 18.15 2.96 -3.80
N ASP A 290 17.61 3.78 -2.90
CA ASP A 290 17.82 3.65 -1.45
C ASP A 290 17.25 2.32 -0.91
N VAL A 291 16.11 1.87 -1.44
CA VAL A 291 15.52 0.56 -1.09
C VAL A 291 16.32 -0.61 -1.69
N LEU A 292 16.68 -0.54 -2.97
CA LEU A 292 17.46 -1.60 -3.62
C LEU A 292 18.89 -1.76 -3.08
N SER A 293 19.42 -0.77 -2.38
CA SER A 293 20.72 -0.80 -1.71
C SER A 293 20.66 -1.10 -0.20
N GLY A 294 19.47 -1.36 0.37
CA GLY A 294 19.30 -1.62 1.81
C GLY A 294 19.55 -0.40 2.72
N LEU A 295 19.62 0.81 2.13
CA LEU A 295 19.72 2.05 2.90
C LEU A 295 18.38 2.42 3.56
N VAL A 296 17.26 1.96 3.00
CA VAL A 296 15.87 2.23 3.42
C VAL A 296 14.96 1.01 3.11
N ASP A 297 13.78 0.91 3.74
CA ASP A 297 12.91 -0.28 3.68
C ASP A 297 11.56 -0.17 2.87
N ILE A 298 10.84 0.98 2.68
CA ILE A 298 9.37 1.02 2.21
C ILE A 298 8.85 2.29 1.38
N THR A 299 7.86 2.22 0.40
CA THR A 299 7.13 3.34 -0.42
C THR A 299 5.79 3.02 -1.29
N ALA A 300 5.02 3.95 -2.01
CA ALA A 300 3.68 3.76 -2.78
C ALA A 300 3.05 4.87 -3.81
N ILE A 301 2.00 4.62 -4.71
CA ILE A 301 1.29 5.58 -5.74
C ILE A 301 -0.24 5.28 -6.25
N LEU A 302 -0.95 6.06 -7.18
CA LEU A 302 -2.47 6.18 -7.48
C LEU A 302 -3.04 6.72 -8.93
N TYR A 303 -4.36 6.57 -9.44
CA TYR A 303 -5.23 7.34 -10.54
C TYR A 303 -6.66 6.75 -11.12
N PHE A 304 -7.41 7.13 -12.25
CA PHE A 304 -8.91 6.75 -12.56
C PHE A 304 -9.70 6.61 -14.04
N ILE A 305 -10.73 5.68 -14.41
CA ILE A 305 -11.86 5.65 -15.56
C ILE A 305 -13.11 4.57 -15.72
N HIS A 306 -13.75 4.43 -16.96
CA HIS A 306 -15.07 4.03 -17.61
C HIS A 306 -15.20 2.70 -18.49
N THR A 307 -16.35 2.44 -19.19
CA THR A 307 -16.68 1.34 -20.20
C THR A 307 -15.98 1.47 -21.58
N ALA A 308 -15.88 0.35 -22.32
CA ALA A 308 -15.16 0.23 -23.62
C ALA A 308 -15.95 0.61 -24.88
N ASP A 309 -17.07 -0.05 -25.16
CA ASP A 309 -17.81 0.11 -26.41
C ASP A 309 -18.32 1.54 -26.65
N ASP A 310 -18.66 2.23 -25.57
CA ASP A 310 -19.05 3.64 -25.57
C ASP A 310 -17.85 4.54 -25.88
N LEU A 311 -16.69 4.18 -25.33
CA LEU A 311 -15.43 4.88 -25.57
C LEU A 311 -14.92 4.70 -27.01
N ILE A 312 -15.24 3.56 -27.67
CA ILE A 312 -15.12 3.40 -29.12
C ILE A 312 -15.99 4.45 -29.83
N LYS A 313 -17.32 4.38 -29.64
CA LYS A 313 -18.32 5.16 -30.41
C LYS A 313 -18.29 6.68 -30.18
N SER A 314 -17.68 7.14 -29.09
CA SER A 314 -17.73 8.54 -28.61
C SER A 314 -17.00 9.60 -29.47
N ASP A 315 -16.07 9.16 -30.33
CA ASP A 315 -15.05 9.96 -31.05
C ASP A 315 -14.28 10.98 -30.19
N LEU A 316 -14.03 10.62 -28.93
CA LEU A 316 -13.28 11.46 -28.00
C LEU A 316 -11.77 11.29 -28.19
N LYS A 317 -11.02 12.36 -27.90
CA LYS A 317 -9.59 12.22 -27.62
C LYS A 317 -9.43 11.54 -26.26
N ILE A 318 -8.98 10.29 -26.30
CA ILE A 318 -8.85 9.41 -25.15
C ILE A 318 -7.48 9.67 -24.53
N TYR A 319 -7.42 10.36 -23.41
CA TYR A 319 -6.19 10.47 -22.64
C TYR A 319 -6.16 9.43 -21.52
N GLY A 320 -4.99 9.15 -20.95
CA GLY A 320 -4.83 8.24 -19.82
C GLY A 320 -3.35 8.00 -19.52
N ILE A 321 -3.04 7.17 -18.52
CA ILE A 321 -1.64 6.75 -18.27
C ILE A 321 -1.17 5.87 -19.45
N PRO A 322 -0.01 6.13 -20.09
CA PRO A 322 0.46 5.35 -21.24
C PRO A 322 0.39 3.82 -21.10
N SER A 323 0.69 3.26 -19.93
CA SER A 323 0.60 1.81 -19.66
C SER A 323 -0.81 1.22 -19.80
N ASN A 324 -1.87 2.03 -19.74
CA ASN A 324 -3.22 1.58 -20.03
C ASN A 324 -3.45 1.37 -21.55
N LYS A 325 -2.67 2.04 -22.43
CA LYS A 325 -2.77 1.90 -23.90
C LYS A 325 -2.53 0.47 -24.37
N GLU A 326 -1.53 -0.20 -23.79
CA GLU A 326 -1.12 -1.55 -24.20
C GLU A 326 -2.05 -2.65 -23.70
N LEU A 327 -2.79 -2.39 -22.61
CA LEU A 327 -3.74 -3.33 -22.01
C LEU A 327 -5.13 -3.27 -22.65
N ILE A 328 -5.41 -2.23 -23.44
CA ILE A 328 -6.64 -2.04 -24.20
C ILE A 328 -6.63 -3.00 -25.39
N LEU A 329 -7.60 -3.91 -25.45
CA LEU A 329 -7.68 -4.96 -26.46
C LEU A 329 -8.24 -4.42 -27.79
N GLU A 330 -9.06 -3.38 -27.70
CA GLU A 330 -9.81 -2.75 -28.78
C GLU A 330 -8.90 -1.75 -29.52
N ASN A 331 -8.52 -2.07 -30.76
CA ASN A 331 -7.56 -1.28 -31.54
C ASN A 331 -8.03 0.18 -31.72
N GLU A 332 -9.33 0.39 -31.90
CA GLU A 332 -9.99 1.68 -32.09
C GLU A 332 -9.90 2.59 -30.85
N ILE A 333 -9.84 2.00 -29.65
CA ILE A 333 -9.54 2.74 -28.41
C ILE A 333 -8.03 2.99 -28.34
N ARG A 334 -7.21 1.96 -28.65
CA ARG A 334 -5.75 2.03 -28.56
C ARG A 334 -5.14 3.09 -29.47
N GLU A 335 -5.61 3.24 -30.71
CA GLU A 335 -5.09 4.21 -31.67
C GLU A 335 -5.37 5.65 -31.24
N ARG A 336 -6.60 5.95 -30.81
CA ARG A 336 -7.02 7.28 -30.31
C ARG A 336 -6.52 7.59 -28.89
N PHE A 337 -5.80 6.66 -28.25
CA PHE A 337 -5.17 6.86 -26.94
C PHE A 337 -3.96 7.81 -27.03
N LEU A 338 -4.10 8.98 -26.44
CA LEU A 338 -3.08 10.01 -26.28
C LEU A 338 -2.52 9.98 -24.85
N PRO A 339 -1.27 9.54 -24.61
CA PRO A 339 -0.74 9.41 -23.26
C PRO A 339 -0.66 10.75 -22.52
N MET A 340 -1.02 10.74 -21.24
CA MET A 340 -0.93 11.89 -20.33
C MET A 340 -0.03 11.58 -19.14
N LYS A 341 0.81 12.56 -18.78
CA LYS A 341 1.72 12.45 -17.62
C LYS A 341 1.02 12.45 -16.26
N ALA A 342 -0.20 12.98 -16.16
CA ALA A 342 -0.98 13.02 -14.92
C ALA A 342 -2.49 13.01 -15.20
N ILE A 343 -3.27 12.14 -14.52
CA ILE A 343 -4.73 12.07 -14.73
C ILE A 343 -5.43 13.37 -14.29
N LYS A 344 -4.87 14.10 -13.32
CA LYS A 344 -5.41 15.39 -12.87
C LYS A 344 -5.45 16.43 -13.99
N ASN A 345 -4.53 16.36 -14.95
CA ASN A 345 -4.55 17.23 -16.14
C ASN A 345 -5.65 16.82 -17.13
N CYS A 346 -6.10 15.57 -17.08
CA CYS A 346 -7.27 15.12 -17.83
C CYS A 346 -8.56 15.59 -17.15
N TYR A 347 -8.67 15.35 -15.84
CA TYR A 347 -9.77 15.82 -15.00
C TYR A 347 -9.98 17.35 -15.09
N TYR A 348 -8.92 18.15 -14.98
CA TYR A 348 -8.96 19.62 -15.11
C TYR A 348 -9.44 20.09 -16.50
N ARG A 349 -9.25 19.29 -17.55
CA ARG A 349 -9.78 19.58 -18.90
C ARG A 349 -11.25 19.18 -19.02
N LEU A 350 -11.68 18.09 -18.36
CA LEU A 350 -13.11 17.77 -18.19
C LEU A 350 -13.85 18.86 -17.39
N GLU A 351 -13.30 19.37 -16.29
CA GLU A 351 -13.87 20.48 -15.50
C GLU A 351 -14.08 21.74 -16.35
N LYS A 352 -13.13 22.03 -17.24
CA LYS A 352 -13.20 23.12 -18.24
C LYS A 352 -14.22 22.89 -19.35
N GLY A 353 -14.79 21.69 -19.46
CA GLY A 353 -15.76 21.34 -20.50
C GLY A 353 -15.11 20.94 -21.84
N GLU A 354 -13.84 20.52 -21.85
CA GLU A 354 -13.26 19.92 -23.05
C GLU A 354 -13.85 18.54 -23.32
N ARG A 355 -14.27 18.29 -24.57
CA ARG A 355 -14.85 17.02 -25.02
C ARG A 355 -13.74 15.96 -25.21
N ILE A 356 -13.33 15.32 -24.10
CA ILE A 356 -12.27 14.31 -24.01
C ILE A 356 -12.68 13.12 -23.11
N ALA A 357 -11.85 12.07 -23.02
CA ALA A 357 -11.97 10.97 -22.05
C ALA A 357 -10.62 10.69 -21.34
N CYS A 358 -10.61 9.97 -20.21
CA CYS A 358 -9.48 9.96 -19.25
C CYS A 358 -9.18 8.60 -18.56
N ILE A 359 -8.43 7.65 -19.16
CA ILE A 359 -8.41 6.20 -18.79
C ILE A 359 -7.69 5.76 -17.48
N LEU A 360 -8.34 4.91 -16.64
CA LEU A 360 -7.85 3.98 -15.60
C LEU A 360 -8.94 3.04 -14.96
N ALA A 361 -8.62 2.33 -13.86
CA ALA A 361 -9.47 1.36 -13.15
C ALA A 361 -10.31 1.90 -11.96
N ASP A 362 -11.42 1.22 -11.63
CA ASP A 362 -12.52 1.62 -10.71
C ASP A 362 -12.13 2.10 -9.29
N SER A 363 -11.00 1.67 -8.72
CA SER A 363 -10.72 1.84 -7.28
C SER A 363 -10.78 3.30 -6.80
N LEU A 364 -10.07 4.21 -7.46
CA LEU A 364 -9.92 5.60 -7.03
C LEU A 364 -11.03 6.54 -7.56
N ARG A 365 -12.08 5.98 -8.17
CA ARG A 365 -13.22 6.72 -8.73
C ARG A 365 -13.80 7.69 -7.73
N LYS A 366 -14.00 7.15 -6.54
CA LYS A 366 -14.70 7.76 -5.40
C LYS A 366 -13.85 8.82 -4.69
N TYR A 367 -12.66 9.16 -5.21
CA TYR A 367 -11.68 10.07 -4.60
C TYR A 367 -11.29 11.24 -5.52
N TYR A 368 -11.09 11.01 -6.83
CA TYR A 368 -10.60 12.06 -7.76
C TYR A 368 -11.64 12.66 -8.69
N VAL A 369 -12.84 12.05 -8.75
CA VAL A 369 -13.90 12.50 -9.65
C VAL A 369 -15.23 12.31 -8.91
N GLN A 370 -16.03 13.37 -8.79
CA GLN A 370 -17.43 13.25 -8.39
C GLN A 370 -18.36 13.44 -9.60
N GLU A 371 -19.50 12.73 -9.63
CA GLU A 371 -20.41 12.78 -10.76
C GLU A 371 -21.12 14.13 -10.76
N SER A 372 -20.93 14.89 -11.84
CA SER A 372 -21.30 16.30 -11.89
C SER A 372 -21.89 16.67 -13.23
N LYS A 373 -22.49 17.86 -13.33
CA LYS A 373 -23.09 18.40 -14.56
C LYS A 373 -22.10 18.61 -15.73
N ARG A 374 -20.81 18.29 -15.54
CA ARG A 374 -19.76 18.31 -16.58
C ARG A 374 -18.95 17.01 -16.69
N ILE A 375 -19.06 16.11 -15.70
CA ILE A 375 -18.21 14.91 -15.62
C ILE A 375 -19.09 13.71 -15.27
N HIS A 376 -19.29 12.84 -16.26
CA HIS A 376 -20.02 11.59 -16.16
C HIS A 376 -19.10 10.49 -15.62
N ILE A 377 -19.64 9.60 -14.78
CA ILE A 377 -18.85 8.72 -13.91
C ILE A 377 -19.12 7.23 -14.13
N SER A 378 -18.30 6.39 -13.50
CA SER A 378 -17.17 5.76 -14.19
C SER A 378 -17.57 4.38 -14.74
N ASN A 379 -18.85 4.18 -15.07
CA ASN A 379 -19.63 3.16 -14.32
C ASN A 379 -19.56 1.69 -14.79
N GLY A 380 -19.02 1.39 -15.97
CA GLY A 380 -18.59 0.04 -16.36
C GLY A 380 -17.06 -0.03 -16.44
N ASN A 381 -16.46 -1.22 -16.38
CA ASN A 381 -15.00 -1.36 -16.52
C ASN A 381 -14.59 -1.45 -18.00
N LEU A 382 -13.48 -0.79 -18.36
CA LEU A 382 -12.81 -0.97 -19.65
C LEU A 382 -12.17 -2.35 -19.75
N ILE A 383 -11.50 -2.73 -18.66
CA ILE A 383 -10.72 -3.96 -18.49
C ILE A 383 -10.92 -4.37 -17.02
N GLU A 384 -11.36 -5.59 -16.75
CA GLU A 384 -11.47 -6.11 -15.38
C GLU A 384 -10.10 -6.56 -14.86
N LYS A 385 -9.23 -5.58 -14.55
CA LYS A 385 -7.91 -5.85 -14.00
C LYS A 385 -7.95 -5.91 -12.46
N PRO A 386 -7.60 -7.05 -11.84
CA PRO A 386 -7.41 -7.08 -10.38
C PRO A 386 -6.25 -6.19 -9.96
N THR A 387 -6.39 -5.49 -8.83
CA THR A 387 -5.26 -4.78 -8.19
C THR A 387 -4.28 -5.82 -7.65
N VAL A 388 -3.29 -6.17 -8.46
CA VAL A 388 -2.22 -7.11 -8.10
C VAL A 388 -1.02 -6.36 -7.53
N TYR A 389 -0.43 -6.92 -6.49
CA TYR A 389 0.90 -6.54 -6.04
C TYR A 389 1.91 -7.14 -7.02
N VAL A 390 2.40 -6.34 -7.96
CA VAL A 390 3.52 -6.73 -8.82
C VAL A 390 4.79 -6.58 -8.02
N CYS A 391 5.50 -7.68 -7.85
CA CYS A 391 6.84 -7.74 -7.28
C CYS A 391 7.81 -8.31 -8.33
N ALA A 392 9.11 -8.32 -8.02
CA ALA A 392 10.04 -9.15 -8.80
C ALA A 392 9.64 -10.63 -8.66
N GLU A 393 9.93 -11.44 -9.69
CA GLU A 393 9.61 -12.88 -9.68
C GLU A 393 10.36 -13.62 -8.56
N ASP A 394 11.54 -13.12 -8.19
CA ASP A 394 12.34 -13.60 -7.07
C ASP A 394 11.96 -12.99 -5.71
N TRP A 395 10.93 -12.14 -5.61
CA TRP A 395 10.79 -11.25 -4.45
C TRP A 395 10.66 -12.01 -3.12
N PRO A 396 11.58 -11.82 -2.17
CA PRO A 396 11.58 -12.56 -0.92
C PRO A 396 10.39 -12.33 0.02
N LEU A 397 9.40 -11.50 -0.34
CA LEU A 397 8.17 -11.40 0.43
C LEU A 397 6.89 -11.88 -0.27
N LEU A 398 6.95 -12.37 -1.52
CA LEU A 398 5.77 -12.80 -2.29
C LEU A 398 4.87 -13.80 -1.54
N GLY A 399 5.38 -14.99 -1.18
CA GLY A 399 4.56 -16.10 -0.65
C GLY A 399 3.66 -15.72 0.55
N THR A 400 4.25 -15.27 1.67
CA THR A 400 3.47 -14.89 2.86
C THR A 400 2.70 -13.58 2.68
N ILE A 401 3.05 -12.69 1.73
CA ILE A 401 2.20 -11.52 1.45
C ILE A 401 0.97 -11.94 0.67
N GLN A 402 1.09 -12.86 -0.31
CA GLN A 402 -0.06 -13.50 -0.94
C GLN A 402 -0.93 -14.21 0.11
N HIS A 403 -0.31 -14.92 1.07
CA HIS A 403 -1.02 -15.56 2.19
C HIS A 403 -1.76 -14.56 3.10
N TYR A 404 -1.09 -13.49 3.56
CA TYR A 404 -1.71 -12.49 4.41
C TYR A 404 -2.76 -11.65 3.67
N VAL A 405 -2.57 -11.34 2.39
CA VAL A 405 -3.60 -10.69 1.56
C VAL A 405 -4.84 -11.60 1.43
N LEU A 406 -4.67 -12.91 1.27
CA LEU A 406 -5.78 -13.86 1.28
C LEU A 406 -6.48 -13.92 2.65
N LEU A 407 -5.74 -13.96 3.76
CA LEU A 407 -6.30 -13.92 5.12
C LEU A 407 -7.04 -12.61 5.43
N MET A 408 -6.44 -11.46 5.08
CA MET A 408 -7.05 -10.12 5.26
C MET A 408 -8.27 -9.92 4.37
N ASN A 409 -8.33 -10.57 3.20
CA ASN A 409 -9.51 -10.60 2.36
C ASN A 409 -10.62 -11.47 2.97
N ALA A 410 -10.28 -12.68 3.43
CA ALA A 410 -11.22 -13.60 4.08
C ALA A 410 -11.80 -13.04 5.39
N ALA A 411 -10.98 -12.34 6.18
CA ALA A 411 -11.40 -11.60 7.38
C ALA A 411 -12.18 -10.30 7.07
N GLY A 412 -12.39 -9.96 5.79
CA GLY A 412 -13.09 -8.75 5.37
C GLY A 412 -12.34 -7.43 5.61
N LEU A 413 -11.11 -7.49 6.13
CA LEU A 413 -10.31 -6.33 6.56
C LEU A 413 -9.99 -5.39 5.38
N ILE A 414 -9.74 -5.94 4.19
CA ILE A 414 -9.55 -5.14 2.96
C ILE A 414 -10.81 -4.30 2.66
N LYS A 415 -12.00 -4.90 2.79
CA LYS A 415 -13.29 -4.22 2.56
C LYS A 415 -13.60 -3.17 3.64
N PHE A 416 -13.06 -3.35 4.85
CA PHE A 416 -13.12 -2.36 5.93
C PHE A 416 -12.20 -1.16 5.67
N CYS A 417 -10.93 -1.39 5.29
CA CYS A 417 -10.01 -0.30 4.93
C CYS A 417 -10.53 0.53 3.75
N GLN A 418 -11.04 -0.12 2.70
CA GLN A 418 -11.72 0.55 1.57
C GLN A 418 -12.97 1.36 1.97
N ARG A 419 -13.55 1.13 3.15
CA ARG A 419 -14.70 1.89 3.67
C ARG A 419 -14.24 3.10 4.49
N ILE A 420 -13.17 2.96 5.29
CA ILE A 420 -12.53 4.09 5.99
C ILE A 420 -11.98 5.10 4.98
N GLU A 421 -11.29 4.62 3.94
CA GLU A 421 -10.69 5.46 2.90
C GLU A 421 -11.74 6.38 2.23
N LYS A 422 -12.89 5.82 1.83
CA LYS A 422 -14.04 6.57 1.28
C LYS A 422 -14.59 7.63 2.23
N LEU A 423 -14.66 7.35 3.53
CA LEU A 423 -15.16 8.32 4.52
C LEU A 423 -14.18 9.48 4.75
N TYR A 424 -12.87 9.24 4.62
CA TYR A 424 -11.85 10.29 4.75
C TYR A 424 -11.84 11.24 3.54
N PHE A 425 -11.85 10.69 2.32
CA PHE A 425 -11.93 11.50 1.10
C PHE A 425 -13.24 12.30 1.03
N ALA A 426 -14.39 11.68 1.29
CA ALA A 426 -15.68 12.39 1.31
C ALA A 426 -15.76 13.53 2.34
N LYS A 427 -15.02 13.44 3.46
CA LYS A 427 -14.92 14.52 4.45
C LYS A 427 -13.99 15.67 4.00
N THR A 428 -13.07 15.40 3.08
CA THR A 428 -12.07 16.37 2.61
C THR A 428 -12.65 17.29 1.53
N ASP A 429 -13.47 16.76 0.63
CA ASP A 429 -14.09 17.54 -0.46
C ASP A 429 -15.01 18.67 0.07
N CYS A 430 -15.80 18.41 1.12
CA CYS A 430 -16.68 19.44 1.72
C CYS A 430 -15.93 20.69 2.21
N VAL A 431 -14.68 20.55 2.68
CA VAL A 431 -13.89 21.68 3.21
C VAL A 431 -13.30 22.53 2.07
N ILE A 432 -13.13 21.95 0.89
CA ILE A 432 -12.68 22.66 -0.32
C ILE A 432 -13.82 23.50 -0.90
N GLU A 433 -15.08 23.05 -0.78
CA GLU A 433 -16.26 23.79 -1.24
C GLU A 433 -16.48 25.08 -0.42
N GLU A 434 -16.23 25.07 0.90
CA GLU A 434 -16.29 26.26 1.76
C GLU A 434 -15.08 27.22 1.61
N THR A 435 -13.97 26.77 1.02
CA THR A 435 -12.73 27.57 0.90
C THR A 435 -12.38 27.97 -0.54
N MET A 436 -13.28 27.75 -1.50
CA MET A 436 -13.19 28.42 -2.80
C MET A 436 -13.27 29.93 -2.61
N ILE A 437 -12.22 30.64 -3.05
CA ILE A 437 -12.11 32.09 -3.08
C ILE A 437 -13.45 32.68 -3.56
N PRO A 438 -14.10 33.59 -2.80
CA PRO A 438 -15.46 34.05 -3.09
C PRO A 438 -15.51 34.59 -4.51
N ALA A 439 -16.20 33.85 -5.37
CA ALA A 439 -15.94 33.86 -6.81
C ALA A 439 -15.96 35.27 -7.39
N ASP A 440 -14.80 35.72 -7.93
CA ASP A 440 -14.51 37.07 -8.44
C ASP A 440 -15.78 37.83 -8.77
N ILE A 441 -16.19 38.77 -7.90
CA ILE A 441 -17.53 39.36 -7.96
C ILE A 441 -17.63 40.25 -9.20
N LYS A 442 -17.97 39.62 -10.33
CA LYS A 442 -17.94 40.23 -11.65
C LYS A 442 -18.78 41.50 -11.60
N LEU A 443 -18.19 42.65 -11.97
CA LEU A 443 -18.84 43.96 -11.88
C LEU A 443 -20.26 43.98 -12.47
N LYS A 444 -20.50 43.15 -13.50
CA LYS A 444 -21.81 42.92 -14.13
C LYS A 444 -22.92 42.51 -13.14
N ASN A 445 -22.61 41.74 -12.10
CA ASN A 445 -23.56 41.31 -11.07
C ASN A 445 -23.79 42.41 -10.03
N MET A 446 -22.72 43.06 -9.56
CA MET A 446 -22.84 44.25 -8.69
C MET A 446 -23.63 45.39 -9.35
N ARG A 447 -23.59 45.50 -10.69
CA ARG A 447 -24.35 46.49 -11.45
C ARG A 447 -25.86 46.43 -11.17
N ILE A 448 -26.42 45.24 -10.88
CA ILE A 448 -27.83 45.09 -10.52
C ILE A 448 -28.11 45.73 -9.15
N ILE A 449 -27.23 45.52 -8.18
CA ILE A 449 -27.32 46.08 -6.82
C ILE A 449 -27.16 47.61 -6.87
N PHE A 450 -26.15 48.12 -7.58
CA PHE A 450 -25.95 49.56 -7.76
C PHE A 450 -27.10 50.24 -8.51
N ASN A 451 -27.64 49.62 -9.57
CA ASN A 451 -28.83 50.13 -10.25
C ASN A 451 -30.05 50.15 -9.31
N GLY A 452 -30.23 49.12 -8.49
CA GLY A 452 -31.31 49.08 -7.48
C GLY A 452 -31.17 50.20 -6.45
N LEU A 453 -29.98 50.43 -5.92
CA LEU A 453 -29.69 51.54 -5.00
C LEU A 453 -29.96 52.91 -5.65
N ILE A 454 -29.57 53.11 -6.92
CA ILE A 454 -29.86 54.35 -7.67
C ILE A 454 -31.37 54.55 -7.83
N VAL A 455 -32.14 53.51 -8.18
CA VAL A 455 -33.60 53.58 -8.31
C VAL A 455 -34.26 53.91 -6.97
N ILE A 456 -33.84 53.26 -5.88
CA ILE A 456 -34.34 53.54 -4.52
C ILE A 456 -34.03 54.99 -4.11
N TRP A 457 -32.82 55.47 -4.40
CA TRP A 457 -32.40 56.84 -4.08
C TRP A 457 -33.18 57.90 -4.88
N LEU A 458 -33.44 57.65 -6.17
CA LEU A 458 -34.28 58.51 -7.02
C LEU A 458 -35.74 58.52 -6.54
N LEU A 459 -36.31 57.36 -6.19
CA LEU A 459 -37.68 57.26 -5.65
C LEU A 459 -37.82 57.95 -4.29
N GLY A 460 -36.85 57.78 -3.38
CA GLY A 460 -36.81 58.47 -2.10
C GLY A 460 -36.73 59.99 -2.27
N SER A 461 -35.88 60.45 -3.18
CA SER A 461 -35.71 61.87 -3.52
C SER A 461 -36.98 62.46 -4.15
N LEU A 462 -37.67 61.71 -5.01
CA LEU A 462 -38.96 62.11 -5.58
C LEU A 462 -40.08 62.16 -4.52
N SER A 463 -40.12 61.19 -3.60
CA SER A 463 -41.08 61.17 -2.48
C SER A 463 -40.89 62.39 -1.58
N LEU A 464 -39.66 62.69 -1.18
CA LEU A 464 -39.32 63.85 -0.36
C LEU A 464 -39.66 65.17 -1.08
N PHE A 465 -39.40 65.26 -2.39
CA PHE A 465 -39.81 66.41 -3.19
C PHE A 465 -41.35 66.58 -3.23
N LEU A 466 -42.09 65.49 -3.43
CA LEU A 466 -43.55 65.49 -3.40
C LEU A 466 -44.09 65.90 -2.02
N GLU A 467 -43.52 65.41 -0.92
CA GLU A 467 -43.87 65.83 0.44
C GLU A 467 -43.63 67.33 0.66
N VAL A 468 -42.48 67.87 0.22
CA VAL A 468 -42.18 69.31 0.30
C VAL A 468 -43.15 70.14 -0.55
N VAL A 469 -43.53 69.66 -1.74
CA VAL A 469 -44.54 70.32 -2.59
C VAL A 469 -45.93 70.27 -1.95
N ILE A 470 -46.37 69.11 -1.45
CA ILE A 470 -47.66 68.93 -0.76
C ILE A 470 -47.71 69.79 0.52
N PHE A 471 -46.63 69.87 1.27
CA PHE A 471 -46.52 70.73 2.46
C PHE A 471 -46.64 72.21 2.10
N LYS A 472 -45.95 72.67 1.04
CA LYS A 472 -46.11 74.03 0.52
C LYS A 472 -47.53 74.29 0.01
N LEU A 473 -48.13 73.36 -0.73
CA LEU A 473 -49.51 73.48 -1.24
C LEU A 473 -50.54 73.53 -0.10
N LYS A 474 -50.41 72.69 0.94
CA LYS A 474 -51.23 72.78 2.16
C LYS A 474 -51.05 74.15 2.83
N LYS A 475 -49.82 74.64 2.99
CA LYS A 475 -49.55 75.97 3.55
C LYS A 475 -50.16 77.11 2.72
N TYR A 476 -50.14 77.01 1.40
CA TYR A 476 -50.81 77.96 0.50
C TYR A 476 -52.33 77.88 0.55
N ALA A 477 -52.91 76.67 0.63
CA ALA A 477 -54.35 76.48 0.78
C ALA A 477 -54.87 77.08 2.10
N ILE A 478 -54.21 76.76 3.21
CA ILE A 478 -54.51 77.32 4.54
C ILE A 478 -54.34 78.86 4.54
N ALA A 479 -53.27 79.39 3.94
CA ALA A 479 -53.08 80.83 3.81
C ALA A 479 -54.19 81.50 2.97
N ARG A 480 -54.68 80.84 1.91
CA ARG A 480 -55.81 81.31 1.09
C ARG A 480 -57.11 81.29 1.88
N GLU A 481 -57.36 80.25 2.67
CA GLU A 481 -58.54 80.11 3.52
C GLU A 481 -58.59 81.20 4.60
N TYR A 482 -57.47 81.46 5.29
CA TYR A 482 -57.33 82.62 6.18
C TYR A 482 -57.46 83.98 5.45
N SER A 483 -57.07 84.06 4.17
CA SER A 483 -57.25 85.30 3.38
C SER A 483 -58.73 85.55 3.02
N CYS A 484 -59.53 84.49 2.84
CA CYS A 484 -60.96 84.60 2.61
C CYS A 484 -61.73 84.93 3.90
N LEU A 485 -61.39 84.26 5.02
CA LEU A 485 -62.01 84.53 6.33
C LEU A 485 -61.84 85.98 6.80
N LYS A 486 -60.77 86.68 6.37
CA LYS A 486 -60.49 88.06 6.77
C LYS A 486 -61.26 89.13 5.98
N LEU A 487 -62.19 88.74 5.10
CA LEU A 487 -62.93 89.65 4.20
C LEU A 487 -64.40 89.89 4.57
N ASP A 488 -65.07 88.98 5.29
CA ASP A 488 -66.48 89.17 5.71
C ASP A 488 -66.64 89.89 7.07
N ASP A 489 -65.64 89.80 7.95
CA ASP A 489 -65.73 90.27 9.35
C ASP A 489 -65.76 91.80 9.52
N THR A 490 -65.85 92.55 8.41
CA THR A 490 -66.02 94.01 8.41
C THR A 490 -67.47 94.47 8.21
N LYS A 491 -68.44 93.56 7.99
CA LYS A 491 -69.79 93.93 7.51
C LYS A 491 -70.96 93.79 8.50
N TYR A 492 -70.73 93.31 9.73
CA TYR A 492 -71.81 93.12 10.72
C TYR A 492 -71.79 94.02 11.97
N SER A 493 -70.90 95.03 12.03
CA SER A 493 -70.75 95.94 13.17
C SER A 493 -71.79 97.09 13.28
N TRP A 494 -73.02 96.90 12.78
CA TRP A 494 -74.05 97.97 12.75
C TRP A 494 -75.49 97.55 13.07
N LYS A 495 -75.79 96.26 13.35
CA LYS A 495 -77.20 95.79 13.46
C LYS A 495 -77.66 95.29 14.84
N ILE A 496 -76.84 95.40 15.89
CA ILE A 496 -77.20 95.02 17.28
C ILE A 496 -77.34 96.26 18.20
N TYR A 497 -77.40 97.47 17.64
CA TYR A 497 -77.62 98.71 18.42
C TYR A 497 -79.09 99.16 18.53
N PHE A 498 -80.05 98.40 17.99
CA PHE A 498 -81.42 98.90 17.75
C PHE A 498 -82.60 97.96 18.14
N ARG A 499 -82.38 96.91 18.97
CA ARG A 499 -83.46 95.95 19.29
C ARG A 499 -83.58 95.46 20.74
N ARG A 500 -83.01 96.18 21.72
CA ARG A 500 -83.28 95.99 23.17
C ARG A 500 -83.68 97.29 23.88
N LEU A 501 -84.26 98.24 23.13
CA LEU A 501 -84.91 99.45 23.67
C LEU A 501 -86.45 99.37 23.71
N LEU A 502 -87.02 98.25 23.23
CA LEU A 502 -88.46 97.96 23.20
C LEU A 502 -88.73 96.58 23.82
N ASN A 503 -88.83 96.58 25.14
CA ASN A 503 -89.70 95.73 25.96
C ASN A 503 -89.71 96.29 27.40
N ARG A 504 -90.31 97.47 27.54
CA ARG A 504 -90.94 97.94 28.78
C ARG A 504 -92.44 97.81 28.56
N GLN A 505 -93.18 97.40 29.59
CA GLN A 505 -94.58 96.98 29.53
C GLN A 505 -94.78 95.67 28.72
N THR A 506 -95.63 94.74 29.13
CA THR A 506 -96.38 94.66 30.41
C THR A 506 -95.57 93.98 31.50
#